data_AF-A0A645H580-F1
#
_entry.id   AF-A0A645H580-F1
#
_cell.length_a   1.000
_cell.length_b   1.000
_cell.length_c   1.000
_cell.angle_alpha   90.00
_cell.angle_beta   90.00
_cell.angle_gamma   90.00
#
_symmetry.space_group_name_H-M   'P 1'
#
loop_
_entity.id
_entity.type
_entity.pdbx_description
1 polymer ?
#
loop_
_entity_poly.entity_id
_entity_poly.type
_entity_poly.pdbx_seq_one_letter_code
_entity_poly.pdbx_strand_id
1 'polypeptide(L)'
;MEKDSFFIKMEINAKRLKKNRDNSIYPLKYEKYADYIDKLTKEADEFKDLGKDTLNMEAVILSTEPSIPGDTTVIERNNKWRSQILTDNMLYEALKVCGEMEKLPCFKRREEKK
;
A
#
# COMPACT_ATOMS: atom_id res chain seq x y z
N MET A 1 6.98 -17.82 -4.61
CA MET A 1 6.58 -16.60 -3.90
C MET A 1 7.39 -16.55 -2.62
N GLU A 2 8.51 -15.84 -2.62
CA GLU A 2 9.08 -15.39 -1.34
C GLU A 2 7.97 -14.60 -0.63
N LYS A 3 7.63 -14.98 0.60
CA LYS A 3 6.56 -14.31 1.33
C LYS A 3 7.12 -12.99 1.84
N ASP A 4 6.90 -11.92 1.09
CA ASP A 4 7.29 -10.59 1.50
C ASP A 4 6.71 -10.26 2.89
N SER A 5 7.60 -9.77 3.77
CA SER A 5 7.29 -9.48 5.18
C SER A 5 6.11 -8.52 5.33
N PHE A 6 5.96 -7.58 4.40
CA PHE A 6 4.82 -6.66 4.30
C PHE A 6 3.48 -7.40 4.18
N PHE A 7 3.36 -8.34 3.23
CA PHE A 7 2.11 -9.05 2.98
C PHE A 7 1.73 -9.98 4.14
N ILE A 8 2.73 -10.57 4.80
CA ILE A 8 2.50 -11.36 6.02
C ILE A 8 1.88 -10.48 7.11
N LYS A 9 2.50 -9.31 7.40
CA LYS A 9 1.98 -8.38 8.41
C LYS A 9 0.59 -7.85 8.05
N MET A 10 0.35 -7.57 6.77
CA MET A 10 -0.96 -7.15 6.26
C MET A 10 -2.04 -8.22 6.49
N GLU A 11 -1.74 -9.48 6.19
CA GLU A 11 -2.67 -10.59 6.41
C GLU A 11 -3.01 -10.79 7.90
N ILE A 12 -2.01 -10.66 8.78
CA ILE A 12 -2.19 -10.72 10.23
C ILE A 12 -3.12 -9.60 10.71
N ASN A 13 -2.90 -8.35 10.26
CA ASN A 13 -3.77 -7.23 10.63
C ASN A 13 -5.19 -7.42 10.08
N ALA A 14 -5.35 -7.95 8.86
CA ALA A 14 -6.66 -8.25 8.29
C ALA A 14 -7.43 -9.29 9.12
N LYS A 15 -6.75 -10.35 9.59
CA LYS A 15 -7.33 -11.35 10.50
C LYS A 15 -7.74 -10.74 11.83
N ARG A 16 -6.93 -9.83 12.39
CA ARG A 16 -7.23 -9.08 13.61
C ARG A 16 -8.48 -8.22 13.45
N LEU A 17 -8.58 -7.43 12.37
CA LEU A 17 -9.74 -6.60 12.08
C LEU A 17 -11.02 -7.44 11.91
N LYS A 18 -10.92 -8.58 11.23
CA LYS A 18 -12.03 -9.53 11.11
C LYS A 18 -12.48 -10.04 12.47
N LYS A 19 -11.55 -10.49 13.32
CA LYS A 19 -11.86 -10.95 14.68
C LYS A 19 -12.53 -9.85 15.51
N ASN A 20 -12.05 -8.61 15.42
CA ASN A 20 -12.63 -7.48 16.15
C ASN A 20 -14.03 -7.11 15.66
N ARG A 21 -14.28 -7.22 14.34
CA ARG A 21 -15.61 -6.99 13.75
C ARG A 21 -16.60 -8.08 14.16
N ASP A 22 -16.15 -9.33 14.21
CA ASP A 22 -16.99 -10.48 14.54
C ASP A 22 -17.20 -10.63 16.08
N ASN A 23 -16.51 -9.82 16.90
CA ASN A 23 -16.73 -9.77 18.35
C ASN A 23 -18.04 -9.05 18.67
N SER A 24 -19.03 -9.77 19.20
CA SER A 24 -20.30 -9.20 19.66
C SER A 24 -20.36 -8.94 21.17
N ILE A 25 -19.35 -9.38 21.93
CA ILE A 25 -19.33 -9.34 23.40
C ILE A 25 -18.41 -8.24 23.89
N TYR A 26 -18.96 -7.31 24.67
CA TYR A 26 -18.22 -6.20 25.26
C TYR A 26 -18.42 -6.16 26.78
N PRO A 27 -17.36 -5.88 27.56
CA PRO A 27 -17.48 -5.71 29.00
C PRO A 27 -18.24 -4.42 29.33
N LEU A 28 -19.27 -4.52 30.18
CA LEU A 28 -20.09 -3.38 30.62
C LEU A 28 -19.45 -2.56 31.76
N LYS A 29 -18.54 -3.17 32.53
CA LYS A 29 -17.83 -2.48 33.60
C LYS A 29 -16.77 -1.56 33.00
N TYR A 30 -16.76 -0.31 33.42
CA TYR A 30 -15.85 0.72 32.89
C TYR A 30 -14.38 0.29 32.92
N GLU A 31 -13.88 -0.18 34.06
CA GLU A 31 -12.48 -0.62 34.20
C GLU A 31 -12.12 -1.71 33.18
N LYS A 32 -12.98 -2.71 33.04
CA LYS A 32 -12.77 -3.82 32.09
C LYS A 32 -12.88 -3.36 30.64
N TYR A 33 -13.70 -2.35 30.36
CA TYR A 33 -13.82 -1.76 29.04
C TYR A 33 -12.59 -0.90 28.68
N ALA A 34 -12.09 -0.11 29.63
CA ALA A 34 -10.85 0.65 29.46
C ALA A 34 -9.67 -0.30 29.15
N ASP A 35 -9.50 -1.36 29.94
CA ASP A 35 -8.46 -2.37 29.69
C ASP A 35 -8.62 -3.06 28.33
N TYR A 36 -9.85 -3.28 27.89
CA TYR A 36 -10.15 -3.88 26.59
C TYR A 36 -9.75 -2.96 25.44
N ILE A 37 -10.07 -1.67 25.52
CA ILE A 37 -9.68 -0.67 24.54
C ILE A 37 -8.15 -0.51 24.51
N ASP A 38 -7.50 -0.45 25.66
CA ASP A 38 -6.04 -0.32 25.76
C ASP A 38 -5.30 -1.51 25.15
N LYS A 39 -5.87 -2.71 25.21
CA LYS A 39 -5.30 -3.88 24.51
C LYS A 39 -5.46 -3.74 23.01
N LEU A 40 -6.64 -3.33 22.54
CA LEU A 40 -6.89 -3.14 21.10
C LEU A 40 -6.02 -2.05 20.48
N THR A 41 -5.76 -0.97 21.21
CA THR A 41 -4.88 0.12 20.77
C THR A 41 -3.42 -0.32 20.71
N LYS A 42 -2.91 -1.02 21.74
CA LYS A 42 -1.56 -1.60 21.72
C LYS A 42 -1.37 -2.58 20.55
N GLU A 43 -2.33 -3.46 20.33
CA GLU A 43 -2.31 -4.36 19.17
C GLU A 43 -2.38 -3.59 17.84
N ALA A 44 -3.02 -2.41 17.79
CA ALA A 44 -3.05 -1.59 16.58
C ALA A 44 -1.74 -0.87 16.33
N ASP A 45 -1.03 -0.47 17.39
CA ASP A 45 0.24 0.25 17.31
C ASP A 45 1.32 -0.57 16.60
N GLU A 46 1.30 -1.89 16.76
CA GLU A 46 2.22 -2.83 16.08
C GLU A 46 2.13 -2.78 14.53
N PHE A 47 1.01 -2.29 13.99
CA PHE A 47 0.77 -2.20 12.56
C PHE A 47 0.79 -0.77 12.02
N LYS A 48 1.10 0.24 12.84
CA LYS A 48 1.08 1.66 12.44
C LYS A 48 2.08 2.02 11.34
N ASP A 49 3.17 1.28 11.23
CA ASP A 49 4.22 1.56 10.25
C ASP A 49 4.05 0.76 8.95
N LEU A 50 2.98 -0.02 8.83
CA LEU A 50 2.66 -0.75 7.61
C LEU A 50 2.37 0.24 6.46
N GLY A 51 3.20 0.20 5.41
CA GLY A 51 3.00 1.00 4.18
C GLY A 51 3.55 2.43 4.24
N LYS A 52 4.45 2.73 5.19
CA LYS A 52 5.18 4.01 5.24
C LYS A 52 6.55 3.96 4.57
N ASP A 53 7.06 2.77 4.27
CA ASP A 53 8.37 2.60 3.66
C ASP A 53 8.34 3.08 2.21
N THR A 54 9.38 3.80 1.81
CA THR A 54 9.54 4.24 0.41
C THR A 54 10.03 3.07 -0.43
N LEU A 55 9.37 2.86 -1.56
CA LEU A 55 9.68 1.79 -2.49
C LEU A 55 10.68 2.27 -3.54
N ASN A 56 11.52 1.36 -4.02
CA ASN A 56 12.48 1.62 -5.09
C ASN A 56 11.78 1.63 -6.46
N MET A 57 10.93 2.64 -6.70
CA MET A 57 10.27 2.90 -7.96
C MET A 57 10.30 4.39 -8.28
N GLU A 58 10.21 4.75 -9.56
CA GLU A 58 10.14 6.14 -9.99
C GLU A 58 8.76 6.43 -10.59
N ALA A 59 8.12 7.49 -10.12
CA ALA A 59 6.83 7.94 -10.62
C ALA A 59 7.00 9.24 -11.41
N VAL A 60 6.93 9.13 -12.74
CA VAL A 60 7.04 10.29 -13.65
C VAL A 60 5.66 10.66 -14.18
N ILE A 61 5.35 11.96 -14.16
CA ILE A 61 4.14 12.49 -14.79
C ILE A 61 4.46 12.74 -16.25
N LEU A 62 3.82 11.98 -17.13
CA LEU A 62 3.85 12.19 -18.57
C LEU A 62 2.92 13.36 -18.92
N SER A 63 3.31 14.59 -18.54
CA SER A 63 2.53 15.78 -18.91
C SER A 63 2.80 16.16 -20.37
N THR A 64 1.74 16.39 -21.13
CA THR A 64 1.78 17.06 -22.44
C THR A 64 1.76 18.58 -22.33
N GLU A 65 1.44 19.13 -21.15
CA GLU A 65 1.34 20.58 -20.93
C GLU A 65 2.53 21.13 -20.13
N PRO A 66 3.07 22.31 -20.51
CA PRO A 66 4.19 22.92 -19.85
C PRO A 66 3.81 23.35 -18.43
N SER A 67 4.56 22.86 -17.44
CA SER A 67 4.43 23.29 -16.05
C SER A 67 4.65 24.80 -15.93
N ILE A 68 3.61 25.56 -15.56
CA ILE A 68 3.73 27.00 -15.30
C ILE A 68 4.41 27.15 -13.92
N PRO A 69 5.58 27.80 -13.80
CA PRO A 69 6.38 27.82 -12.57
C PRO A 69 5.74 28.58 -11.40
N GLY A 70 4.60 29.25 -11.62
CA GLY A 70 3.84 29.95 -10.58
C GLY A 70 2.63 29.18 -10.04
N ASP A 71 2.27 28.02 -10.61
CA ASP A 71 1.09 27.27 -10.16
C ASP A 71 1.45 26.32 -9.01
N THR A 72 1.49 26.87 -7.81
CA THR A 72 1.83 26.14 -6.58
C THR A 72 0.85 24.99 -6.32
N THR A 73 -0.42 25.13 -6.73
CA THR A 73 -1.45 24.13 -6.49
C THR A 73 -1.21 22.85 -7.29
N VAL A 74 -0.78 22.99 -8.55
CA VAL A 74 -0.46 21.87 -9.44
C VAL A 74 0.81 21.16 -8.96
N ILE A 75 1.82 21.92 -8.54
CA ILE A 75 3.07 21.36 -8.00
C ILE A 75 2.80 20.54 -6.73
N GLU A 76 2.03 21.10 -5.79
CA GLU A 76 1.66 20.41 -4.54
C GLU A 76 0.84 19.14 -4.79
N ARG A 77 -0.14 19.21 -5.70
CA ARG A 77 -0.94 18.04 -6.10
C ARG A 77 -0.07 16.94 -6.69
N ASN A 78 0.85 17.31 -7.58
CA ASN A 78 1.76 16.38 -8.23
C ASN A 78 2.73 15.73 -7.24
N ASN A 79 3.27 16.51 -6.31
CA ASN A 79 4.14 16.00 -5.25
C ASN A 79 3.40 15.04 -4.31
N LYS A 80 2.16 15.38 -3.94
CA LYS A 80 1.31 14.50 -3.13
C LYS A 80 0.97 13.20 -3.86
N TRP A 81 0.67 13.27 -5.15
CA TRP A 81 0.41 12.09 -5.97
C TRP A 81 1.65 11.19 -6.07
N ARG A 82 2.84 11.78 -6.31
CA ARG A 82 4.11 11.05 -6.35
C ARG A 82 4.40 10.37 -5.02
N SER A 83 4.28 11.08 -3.90
CA SER A 83 4.57 10.49 -2.58
C SER A 83 3.66 9.32 -2.25
N GLN A 84 2.37 9.39 -2.63
CA GLN A 84 1.43 8.28 -2.45
C GLN A 84 1.81 7.05 -3.26
N ILE A 85 2.20 7.23 -4.52
CA ILE A 85 2.59 6.12 -5.41
C ILE A 85 3.88 5.45 -4.91
N LEU A 86 4.86 6.24 -4.47
CA LEU A 86 6.13 5.73 -3.98
C LEU A 86 6.01 4.89 -2.71
N THR A 87 4.90 5.02 -1.97
CA THR A 87 4.62 4.23 -0.76
C THR A 87 3.69 3.03 -1.01
N ASP A 88 3.20 2.83 -2.25
CA ASP A 88 2.20 1.81 -2.55
C ASP A 88 2.84 0.43 -2.85
N ASN A 89 2.93 -0.41 -1.81
CA ASN A 89 3.46 -1.77 -1.91
C ASN A 89 2.64 -2.69 -2.84
N MET A 90 1.33 -2.45 -2.97
CA MET A 90 0.46 -3.26 -3.83
C MET A 90 0.75 -2.96 -5.29
N LEU A 91 0.90 -1.68 -5.62
CA LEU A 91 1.27 -1.24 -6.96
C LEU A 91 2.66 -1.75 -7.37
N TYR A 92 3.61 -1.74 -6.44
CA TYR A 92 4.95 -2.27 -6.68
C TYR A 92 4.93 -3.76 -7.05
N GLU A 93 4.22 -4.60 -6.29
CA GLU A 93 4.09 -6.02 -6.64
C GLU A 93 3.31 -6.22 -7.95
N ALA A 94 2.28 -5.40 -8.23
CA ALA A 94 1.58 -5.47 -9.51
C ALA A 94 2.50 -5.19 -10.69
N LEU A 95 3.38 -4.19 -10.59
CA LEU A 95 4.39 -3.89 -11.62
C LEU A 95 5.38 -5.04 -11.81
N LYS A 96 5.82 -5.66 -10.72
CA LYS A 96 6.71 -6.83 -10.76
C LYS A 96 6.06 -8.01 -11.47
N VAL A 97 4.80 -8.31 -11.16
CA VAL A 97 4.02 -9.35 -11.86
C VAL A 97 3.88 -9.02 -13.35
N CYS A 98 3.54 -7.78 -13.71
CA CYS A 98 3.47 -7.36 -15.12
C CYS A 98 4.81 -7.55 -15.85
N GLY A 99 5.93 -7.17 -15.23
CA GLY A 99 7.26 -7.37 -15.80
C GLY A 99 7.68 -8.84 -15.92
N GLU A 100 7.19 -9.72 -15.04
CA GLU A 100 7.33 -11.17 -15.17
C GLU A 100 6.45 -11.72 -16.31
N MET A 101 5.24 -11.21 -16.48
CA MET A 101 4.33 -11.61 -17.56
C MET A 101 4.92 -11.30 -18.95
N GLU A 102 5.59 -10.16 -19.12
CA GLU A 102 6.25 -9.80 -20.39
C GLU A 102 7.38 -10.78 -20.78
N LYS A 103 8.03 -11.41 -19.81
CA LYS A 103 9.10 -12.40 -20.06
C LYS A 103 8.56 -13.74 -20.55
N LEU A 104 7.26 -13.98 -20.43
CA LEU A 104 6.64 -15.22 -20.87
C LEU A 104 6.67 -15.34 -22.40
N PRO A 105 6.85 -16.55 -22.93
CA PRO A 105 7.02 -16.77 -24.37
C PRO A 105 5.80 -16.36 -25.19
N CYS A 106 4.60 -16.32 -24.59
CA CYS A 106 3.36 -15.90 -25.25
C CYS A 106 3.20 -14.38 -25.43
N PHE A 107 3.95 -13.57 -24.68
CA PHE A 107 3.93 -12.11 -24.77
C PHE A 107 5.09 -11.52 -25.56
N LYS A 108 6.03 -12.36 -26.04
CA LYS A 108 7.05 -11.94 -27.01
C LYS A 108 6.33 -11.38 -28.23
N ARG A 109 6.38 -10.06 -28.38
CA ARG A 109 5.90 -9.35 -29.57
C ARG A 109 6.54 -10.05 -30.77
N ARG A 110 5.74 -10.54 -31.72
CA ARG A 110 6.28 -11.07 -32.99
C ARG A 110 7.14 -9.94 -33.55
N GLU A 111 8.46 -10.10 -33.52
CA GLU A 111 9.35 -9.15 -34.17
C GLU A 111 8.89 -9.07 -35.63
N GLU A 112 8.43 -7.90 -36.02
CA GLU A 112 8.00 -7.63 -37.39
C GLU A 112 9.23 -7.85 -38.27
N LYS A 113 9.22 -8.96 -39.02
CA LYS A 113 10.14 -9.18 -40.13
C LYS A 113 9.96 -8.01 -41.10
N LYS A 114 10.94 -7.11 -41.16
CA LYS A 114 11.20 -6.23 -42.30
C LYS A 114 12.65 -6.36 -42.69
#